data_AF-A0A2N9N5E7-F1
#
_entry.id   AF-A0A2N9N5E7-F1
#
_cell.length_a   1.000
_cell.length_b   1.000
_cell.length_c   1.000
_cell.angle_alpha   90.00
_cell.angle_beta   90.00
_cell.angle_gamma   90.00
#
_symmetry.space_group_name_H-M   'P 1'
#
loop_
_entity.id
_entity.type
_entity.pdbx_description
1 polymer ?
#
loop_
_entity_poly.entity_id
_entity_poly.type
_entity_poly.pdbx_seq_one_letter_code
_entity_poly.pdbx_strand_id
1 'polypeptide(L)'
;MKSYPYLRAYMAGVAVPTVFLLVVFSAFCVVRFAYNPDLPIERVLVFPLALVPAIWGGWNMVYVALRGHRRLPLGVHGALVPAFLVPFALVVGPTLGFDLRSVTNGIAIVAPLLMIIYYLVWKYLVGFLNEMLGIA
;
A
#
# COMPACT_ATOMS: atom_id res chain seq x y z
N MET A 1 -0.11 31.90 2.31
CA MET A 1 -0.19 30.65 3.10
C MET A 1 0.98 29.75 2.69
N LYS A 2 1.76 29.22 3.63
CA LYS A 2 2.87 28.31 3.30
C LYS A 2 2.29 27.04 2.66
N SER A 3 2.64 26.76 1.41
CA SER A 3 2.28 25.50 0.75
C SER A 3 3.25 24.44 1.22
N TYR A 4 2.76 23.39 1.89
CA TYR A 4 3.55 22.22 2.28
C TYR A 4 3.22 21.05 1.33
N PRO A 5 3.70 21.07 0.06
CA PRO A 5 3.27 20.13 -0.97
C PRO A 5 3.56 18.67 -0.58
N TYR A 6 4.72 18.41 0.03
CA TYR A 6 5.09 17.07 0.45
C TYR A 6 4.25 16.53 1.60
N LEU A 7 3.90 17.37 2.57
CA LEU A 7 3.02 16.95 3.67
C LEU A 7 1.62 16.62 3.14
N ARG A 8 1.09 17.46 2.24
CA ARG A 8 -0.20 17.21 1.59
C ARG A 8 -0.17 15.91 0.77
N ALA A 9 0.92 15.65 0.06
CA ALA A 9 1.10 14.43 -0.72
C ALA A 9 1.15 13.21 0.20
N TYR A 10 1.89 13.30 1.31
CA TYR A 10 1.93 12.24 2.32
C TYR A 10 0.53 11.92 2.85
N MET A 11 -0.23 12.96 3.24
CA MET A 11 -1.59 12.80 3.77
C MET A 11 -2.54 12.17 2.74
N ALA A 12 -2.50 12.59 1.47
CA ALA A 12 -3.29 11.97 0.42
C ALA A 12 -2.91 10.49 0.20
N GLY A 13 -1.62 10.16 0.23
CA GLY A 13 -1.15 8.79 0.07
C GLY A 13 -1.57 7.87 1.22
N VAL A 14 -1.53 8.35 2.47
CA VAL A 14 -1.90 7.59 3.68
C VAL A 14 -3.40 7.31 3.77
N ALA A 15 -4.25 8.17 3.22
CA ALA A 15 -5.70 8.11 3.45
C ALA A 15 -6.34 6.79 2.96
N VAL A 16 -6.05 6.40 1.72
CA VAL A 16 -6.60 5.18 1.10
C VAL A 16 -6.26 3.91 1.87
N PRO A 17 -4.97 3.58 2.14
CA PRO A 17 -4.63 2.38 2.89
C PRO A 17 -5.13 2.44 4.34
N THR A 18 -5.21 3.62 4.97
CA THR A 18 -5.76 3.73 6.33
C THR A 18 -7.23 3.31 6.38
N VAL A 19 -8.05 3.83 5.46
CA VAL A 19 -9.47 3.45 5.38
C VAL A 19 -9.62 1.96 5.07
N PHE A 20 -8.83 1.44 4.12
CA PHE A 20 -8.85 0.02 3.79
C PHE A 20 -8.45 -0.87 4.99
N LEU A 21 -7.38 -0.51 5.70
CA LEU A 21 -6.89 -1.26 6.85
C LEU A 21 -7.86 -1.21 8.03
N LEU A 22 -8.64 -0.14 8.20
CA LEU A 22 -9.73 -0.12 9.18
C LEU A 22 -10.77 -1.19 8.87
N VAL A 23 -11.16 -1.35 7.60
CA VAL A 23 -12.09 -2.41 7.18
C VAL A 23 -11.50 -3.80 7.44
N VAL A 24 -10.22 -4.00 7.10
CA VAL A 24 -9.50 -5.26 7.36
C VAL A 24 -9.44 -5.54 8.87
N PHE A 25 -9.14 -4.53 9.68
CA PHE A 25 -9.10 -4.63 11.14
C PHE A 25 -10.48 -4.97 11.73
N SER A 26 -11.55 -4.35 11.23
CA SER A 26 -12.91 -4.69 11.65
C SER A 26 -13.26 -6.14 11.33
N ALA A 27 -12.96 -6.62 10.11
CA ALA A 27 -13.16 -8.02 9.74
C ALA A 27 -12.34 -8.96 10.62
N PHE A 28 -11.09 -8.59 10.92
CA PHE A 28 -10.25 -9.32 11.86
C PHE A 28 -10.89 -9.43 13.25
N CYS A 29 -11.40 -8.34 13.82
CA CYS A 29 -12.08 -8.36 15.11
C CYS A 29 -13.27 -9.31 15.11
N VAL A 30 -14.09 -9.30 14.05
CA VAL A 30 -15.23 -10.22 13.91
C VAL A 30 -14.74 -11.67 13.89
N VAL A 31 -13.74 -12.00 13.08
CA VAL A 31 -13.19 -13.35 12.99
C VAL A 31 -12.61 -13.79 14.33
N ARG A 32 -11.80 -12.94 14.97
CA ARG A 32 -11.11 -13.26 16.22
C ARG A 32 -12.09 -13.49 17.36
N PHE A 33 -13.03 -12.57 17.57
CA PHE A 33 -13.92 -12.60 18.73
C PHE A 33 -15.14 -13.50 18.53
N ALA A 34 -15.67 -13.64 17.31
CA ALA A 34 -16.84 -14.49 17.06
C ALA A 34 -16.47 -15.96 16.83
N TYR A 35 -15.30 -16.24 16.21
CA TYR A 35 -14.92 -17.61 15.82
C TYR A 35 -13.72 -18.18 16.59
N ASN A 36 -12.98 -17.36 17.34
CA ASN A 36 -11.85 -17.76 18.19
C ASN A 36 -10.87 -18.77 17.56
N PRO A 37 -10.31 -18.48 16.36
CA PRO A 37 -9.31 -19.37 15.77
C PRO A 37 -7.98 -19.36 16.55
N ASP A 38 -7.30 -20.50 16.65
CA ASP A 38 -6.02 -20.69 17.34
C ASP A 38 -4.78 -20.16 16.57
N LEU A 39 -5.00 -19.38 15.50
CA LEU A 39 -3.94 -18.86 14.67
C LEU A 39 -3.37 -17.56 15.26
N PRO A 40 -2.03 -17.36 15.29
CA PRO A 40 -1.39 -16.14 15.78
C PRO A 40 -1.48 -15.00 14.75
N ILE A 41 -2.71 -14.68 14.33
CA ILE A 41 -3.02 -13.70 13.27
C ILE A 41 -2.59 -12.28 13.70
N GLU A 42 -2.52 -12.00 15.00
CA GLU A 42 -2.18 -10.68 15.53
C GLU A 42 -0.80 -10.20 15.05
N ARG A 43 0.18 -11.11 14.92
CA ARG A 43 1.54 -10.77 14.45
C ARG A 43 1.59 -10.44 12.95
N VAL A 44 0.72 -11.06 12.17
CA VAL A 44 0.59 -10.80 10.72
C VAL A 44 -0.13 -9.48 10.45
N LEU A 45 -0.98 -9.03 11.39
CA LEU A 45 -1.80 -7.83 11.22
C LEU A 45 -1.05 -6.53 11.54
N VAL A 46 -0.21 -6.53 12.58
CA VAL A 46 0.49 -5.32 13.06
C VAL A 46 1.43 -4.73 12.00
N PHE A 47 2.13 -5.58 11.25
CA PHE A 47 3.09 -5.13 10.24
C PHE A 47 2.43 -4.39 9.06
N PRO A 48 1.38 -4.93 8.39
CA PRO A 48 0.63 -4.21 7.38
C PRO A 48 -0.01 -2.92 7.88
N LEU A 49 -0.57 -2.92 9.10
CA LEU A 49 -1.31 -1.78 9.64
C LEU A 49 -0.46 -0.53 9.79
N ALA A 50 0.81 -0.68 10.17
CA ALA A 50 1.74 0.45 10.32
C ALA A 50 2.52 0.76 9.04
N LEU A 51 3.02 -0.28 8.36
CA LEU A 51 3.99 -0.08 7.29
C LEU A 51 3.34 0.35 5.97
N VAL A 52 2.16 -0.22 5.63
CA VAL A 52 1.52 0.05 4.34
C VAL A 52 1.12 1.52 4.20
N PRO A 53 0.46 2.17 5.18
CA PRO A 53 0.13 3.60 5.07
C PRO A 53 1.37 4.48 4.92
N ALA A 54 2.41 4.22 5.72
CA ALA A 54 3.66 4.98 5.68
C ALA A 54 4.35 4.88 4.30
N ILE A 55 4.43 3.67 3.73
CA ILE A 55 4.99 3.46 2.40
C ILE A 55 4.18 4.19 1.33
N TRP A 56 2.85 4.12 1.39
CA TRP A 56 1.98 4.82 0.45
C TRP A 56 2.13 6.35 0.53
N GLY A 57 2.15 6.90 1.74
CA GLY A 57 2.40 8.32 1.96
C GLY A 57 3.75 8.76 1.39
N GLY A 58 4.82 8.04 1.74
CA GLY A 58 6.16 8.29 1.24
C GLY A 58 6.26 8.15 -0.28
N TRP A 59 5.60 7.15 -0.87
CA TRP A 59 5.61 6.92 -2.32
C TRP A 59 4.91 8.02 -3.09
N ASN A 60 3.83 8.61 -2.53
CA ASN A 60 3.17 9.76 -3.11
C ASN A 60 4.00 11.05 -2.96
N MET A 61 4.77 11.20 -1.88
CA MET A 61 5.77 12.29 -1.78
C MET A 61 6.83 12.18 -2.88
N VAL A 62 7.35 10.96 -3.11
CA VAL A 62 8.32 10.68 -4.17
C VAL A 62 7.73 11.00 -5.54
N TYR A 63 6.45 10.65 -5.79
CA TYR A 63 5.77 11.03 -7.02
C TYR A 63 5.82 12.54 -7.27
N VAL A 64 5.42 13.33 -6.26
CA VAL A 64 5.39 14.80 -6.36
C VAL A 64 6.79 15.38 -6.55
N ALA A 65 7.80 14.83 -5.88
CA ALA A 65 9.19 15.24 -6.05
C ALA A 65 9.71 14.96 -7.49
N LEU A 66 9.34 13.81 -8.06
CA LEU A 66 9.78 13.39 -9.39
C LEU A 66 8.97 14.00 -10.54
N ARG A 67 7.73 14.44 -10.29
CA ARG A 67 6.81 14.97 -11.32
C ARG A 67 7.39 16.15 -12.09
N GLY A 68 8.19 17.00 -11.44
CA GLY A 68 8.86 18.13 -12.09
C GLY A 68 9.87 17.72 -13.18
N HIS A 69 10.39 16.49 -13.10
CA HIS A 69 11.45 15.98 -13.99
C HIS A 69 10.97 14.85 -14.91
N ARG A 70 9.89 14.13 -14.55
CA ARG A 70 9.32 13.01 -15.33
C ARG A 70 7.80 13.09 -15.40
N ARG A 71 7.24 13.06 -16.61
CA ARG A 71 5.78 13.02 -16.86
C ARG A 71 5.19 11.61 -16.72
N LEU A 72 5.53 10.91 -15.64
CA LEU A 72 4.98 9.58 -15.36
C LEU A 72 3.53 9.72 -14.86
N PRO A 73 2.55 9.00 -15.44
CA PRO A 73 1.19 8.99 -14.89
C PRO A 73 1.17 8.40 -13.48
N LEU A 74 0.39 9.00 -12.58
CA LEU A 74 0.31 8.58 -11.17
C LEU A 74 -0.06 7.09 -11.02
N GLY A 75 -0.98 6.59 -11.84
CA GLY A 75 -1.36 5.17 -11.83
C GLY A 75 -0.19 4.25 -12.13
N VAL A 76 0.67 4.59 -13.09
CA VAL A 76 1.86 3.78 -13.43
C VAL A 76 2.86 3.82 -12.28
N HIS A 77 3.12 5.00 -11.72
CA HIS A 77 3.98 5.15 -10.55
C HIS A 77 3.48 4.33 -9.36
N GLY A 78 2.17 4.36 -9.10
CA GLY A 78 1.54 3.56 -8.05
C GLY A 78 1.61 2.05 -8.28
N ALA A 79 1.47 1.61 -9.52
CA ALA A 79 1.57 0.20 -9.90
C ALA A 79 2.99 -0.38 -9.71
N LEU A 80 4.00 0.45 -9.52
CA LEU A 80 5.35 0.00 -9.15
C LEU A 80 5.45 -0.43 -7.69
N VAL A 81 4.54 0.01 -6.80
CA VAL A 81 4.60 -0.33 -5.38
C VAL A 81 4.62 -1.85 -5.15
N PRO A 82 3.70 -2.66 -5.71
CA PRO A 82 3.76 -4.11 -5.58
C PRO A 82 5.04 -4.72 -6.17
N ALA A 83 5.56 -4.14 -7.26
CA ALA A 83 6.80 -4.61 -7.89
C ALA A 83 8.02 -4.44 -6.97
N PHE A 84 7.99 -3.50 -6.00
CA PHE A 84 9.01 -3.38 -4.96
C PHE A 84 8.67 -4.18 -3.70
N LEU A 85 7.42 -4.13 -3.25
CA LEU A 85 6.99 -4.78 -2.00
C LEU A 85 7.04 -6.30 -2.08
N VAL A 86 6.66 -6.90 -3.21
CA VAL A 86 6.64 -8.37 -3.37
C VAL A 86 8.06 -8.96 -3.29
N PRO A 87 9.05 -8.49 -4.07
CA PRO A 87 10.43 -8.94 -3.91
C PRO A 87 10.99 -8.67 -2.52
N PHE A 88 10.71 -7.49 -1.94
CA PHE A 88 11.14 -7.16 -0.58
C PHE A 88 10.59 -8.17 0.44
N ALA A 89 9.29 -8.49 0.36
CA ALA A 89 8.67 -9.48 1.22
C ALA A 89 9.26 -10.89 1.02
N LEU A 90 9.59 -11.29 -0.21
CA LEU A 90 10.23 -12.57 -0.49
C LEU A 90 11.64 -12.69 0.10
N VAL A 91 12.38 -11.58 0.18
CA VAL A 91 13.74 -11.55 0.73
C VAL A 91 13.72 -11.46 2.26
N VAL A 92 12.84 -10.63 2.82
CA VAL A 92 12.79 -10.35 4.27
C VAL A 92 11.89 -11.35 5.01
N GLY A 93 10.84 -11.87 4.38
CA GLY A 93 9.93 -12.83 5.00
C GLY A 93 10.64 -14.04 5.61
N PRO A 94 11.55 -14.72 4.89
CA PRO A 94 12.29 -15.85 5.43
C PRO A 94 13.15 -15.50 6.65
N THR A 95 13.74 -14.30 6.71
CA THR A 95 14.54 -13.87 7.87
C THR A 95 13.70 -13.58 9.10
N LEU A 96 12.40 -13.34 8.91
CA LEU A 96 11.40 -13.18 9.96
C LEU A 96 10.66 -14.49 10.30
N GLY A 97 11.06 -15.62 9.70
CA GLY A 97 10.48 -16.94 9.96
C GLY A 97 9.22 -17.27 9.15
N PHE A 98 8.92 -16.53 8.08
CA PHE A 98 7.81 -16.85 7.18
C PHE A 98 8.27 -17.78 6.05
N ASP A 99 7.56 -18.89 5.84
CA ASP A 99 7.74 -19.73 4.65
C ASP A 99 6.89 -19.21 3.48
N LEU A 100 7.54 -18.59 2.51
CA LEU A 100 6.91 -18.00 1.33
C LEU A 100 7.07 -18.87 0.07
N ARG A 101 7.64 -20.09 0.16
CA ARG A 101 7.83 -20.99 -0.99
C ARG A 101 6.53 -21.48 -1.61
N SER A 102 5.45 -21.57 -0.83
CA SER A 102 4.12 -21.91 -1.36
C SER A 102 3.52 -20.77 -2.18
N VAL A 103 3.84 -19.53 -1.83
CA VAL A 103 3.32 -18.31 -2.47
C VAL A 103 3.98 -18.07 -3.82
N THR A 104 5.25 -18.46 -4.00
CA THR A 104 6.02 -18.19 -5.23
C THR A 104 5.39 -18.74 -6.50
N ASN A 105 4.68 -19.87 -6.43
CA ASN A 105 4.01 -20.48 -7.59
C ASN A 105 2.82 -19.63 -8.09
N GLY A 106 2.17 -18.87 -7.20
CA GLY A 106 1.04 -18.01 -7.53
C GLY A 106 1.43 -16.59 -7.96
N ILE A 107 2.68 -16.18 -7.77
CA ILE A 107 3.12 -14.79 -8.01
C ILE A 107 2.92 -14.37 -9.46
N ALA A 108 3.16 -15.27 -10.42
CA ALA A 108 2.99 -14.96 -11.84
C ALA A 108 1.56 -14.52 -12.19
N ILE A 109 0.56 -14.96 -11.42
CA ILE A 109 -0.86 -14.60 -11.61
C ILE A 109 -1.24 -13.45 -10.68
N VAL A 110 -0.83 -13.51 -9.42
CA VAL A 110 -1.21 -12.52 -8.40
C VAL A 110 -0.54 -11.17 -8.62
N ALA A 111 0.73 -11.15 -9.05
CA ALA A 111 1.48 -9.91 -9.26
C ALA A 111 0.83 -8.99 -10.33
N PRO A 112 0.51 -9.45 -11.56
CA PRO A 112 -0.12 -8.58 -12.55
C PRO A 112 -1.50 -8.08 -12.09
N LEU A 113 -2.30 -8.93 -11.42
CA LEU A 113 -3.58 -8.51 -10.85
C LEU A 113 -3.40 -7.42 -9.78
N LEU A 114 -2.45 -7.60 -8.86
CA LEU A 114 -2.11 -6.57 -7.87
C LEU A 114 -1.65 -5.28 -8.54
N MET A 115 -0.82 -5.35 -9.59
CA MET A 115 -0.38 -4.17 -10.32
C MET A 115 -1.54 -3.44 -10.98
N ILE A 116 -2.52 -4.15 -11.57
CA ILE A 116 -3.73 -3.56 -12.16
C ILE A 116 -4.56 -2.86 -11.07
N ILE A 117 -4.79 -3.54 -9.94
CA ILE A 117 -5.54 -2.96 -8.81
C ILE A 117 -4.85 -1.70 -8.31
N TYR A 118 -3.53 -1.76 -8.07
CA TYR A 118 -2.75 -0.59 -7.66
C TYR A 118 -2.80 0.52 -8.69
N TYR A 119 -2.68 0.21 -9.99
CA TYR A 119 -2.81 1.21 -11.06
C TYR A 119 -4.13 1.97 -10.93
N LEU A 120 -5.25 1.26 -10.78
CA LEU A 120 -6.58 1.87 -10.69
C LEU A 120 -6.74 2.67 -9.40
N VAL A 121 -6.34 2.12 -8.26
CA VAL A 121 -6.45 2.81 -6.96
C VAL A 121 -5.63 4.10 -6.96
N TRP A 122 -4.41 4.06 -7.47
CA TRP A 122 -3.56 5.25 -7.54
C TRP A 122 -4.09 6.26 -8.55
N LYS A 123 -4.56 5.81 -9.72
CA LYS A 123 -5.12 6.69 -10.74
C LYS A 123 -6.37 7.41 -10.26
N TYR A 124 -7.30 6.70 -9.62
CA TYR A 124 -8.62 7.24 -9.30
C TYR A 124 -8.73 7.75 -7.86
N LEU A 125 -8.29 6.99 -6.86
CA LEU A 125 -8.45 7.40 -5.45
C LEU A 125 -7.36 8.39 -5.02
N VAL A 126 -6.08 8.01 -5.20
CA VAL A 126 -4.97 8.89 -4.81
C VAL A 126 -4.90 10.11 -5.72
N GLY A 127 -5.18 9.95 -7.02
CA GLY A 127 -5.30 11.05 -7.97
C GLY A 127 -6.33 12.09 -7.53
N PHE A 128 -7.55 11.64 -7.22
CA PHE A 128 -8.60 12.51 -6.69
C PHE A 128 -8.18 13.24 -5.40
N LEU A 129 -7.55 12.55 -4.46
CA LEU A 129 -7.07 13.18 -3.21
C LEU A 129 -5.97 14.22 -3.48
N ASN A 130 -5.07 13.94 -4.41
CA ASN A 130 -4.04 14.90 -4.83
C ASN A 130 -4.66 16.14 -5.51
N GLU A 131 -5.71 15.97 -6.32
CA GLU A 131 -6.44 17.08 -6.95
C GLU A 131 -7.20 17.92 -5.92
N MET A 132 -7.91 17.29 -4.97
CA MET A 132 -8.57 18.00 -3.87
C MET A 132 -7.59 18.81 -3.02
N LEU A 133 -6.37 18.30 -2.85
CA LEU A 133 -5.28 18.99 -2.19
C LEU A 133 -4.45 19.86 -3.14
N GLY A 134 -4.87 20.14 -4.37
CA GLY A 134 -4.18 21.04 -5.31
C GLY A 134 -2.69 20.71 -5.50
N ILE A 135 -2.33 19.43 -5.49
CA ILE A 135 -0.97 18.91 -5.71
C ILE A 135 -0.84 18.26 -7.10
N ALA A 136 -1.97 17.81 -7.66
CA ALA A 136 -2.11 17.29 -9.01
C ALA A 136 -2.56 18.40 -9.97
#